data_AF-A0A147BDM9-F1
#
_entry.id   AF-A0A147BDM9-F1
#
_cell.length_a   1.000
_cell.length_b   1.000
_cell.length_c   1.000
_cell.angle_alpha   90.00
_cell.angle_beta   90.00
_cell.angle_gamma   90.00
#
_symmetry.space_group_name_H-M   'P 1'
#
loop_
_entity.id
_entity.type
_entity.pdbx_description
1 polymer ?
#
loop_
_entity_poly.entity_id
_entity_poly.type
_entity_poly.pdbx_seq_one_letter_code
_entity_poly.pdbx_strand_id
1 'polypeptide(L)'
;GLSFGNAVLCMRSEIQAGLEIQQRSVGRLALGAHGNTPNEGVQGDMGWASFESREAISKVKFEQRLAEIEDTRWAAKVYKYLCMKSLNTKWTNRTRKLRFKYIQRDGADQSISVEKGVKETERKLWEERMQGKSALTIYRAQKQEIKKEQLYDNSVGSSLLFEARRGVLRTKTYRAKFQEVDTLWDVCNCERETIEHVILRCMGLRPTLLGRDD
;
A
#
# COMPACT_ATOMS: atom_id res chain seq x y z
N GLY A 1 -18.69 -1.15 1.93
CA GLY A 1 -17.25 -0.99 2.22
C GLY A 1 -16.93 -1.71 3.52
N LEU A 2 -15.79 -2.39 3.60
CA LEU A 2 -15.36 -3.22 4.75
C LEU A 2 -15.26 -2.47 6.09
N SER A 3 -15.34 -1.14 6.09
CA SER A 3 -15.17 -0.30 7.26
C SER A 3 -16.42 0.54 7.55
N PHE A 4 -17.50 -0.14 7.93
CA PHE A 4 -18.75 0.51 8.31
C PHE A 4 -18.58 1.33 9.59
N GLY A 5 -19.20 2.51 9.67
CA GLY A 5 -19.16 3.35 10.87
C GLY A 5 -17.82 4.03 11.15
N ASN A 6 -16.80 3.94 10.28
CA ASN A 6 -15.48 4.57 10.47
C ASN A 6 -15.53 6.07 10.80
N ALA A 7 -16.52 6.78 10.27
CA ALA A 7 -16.73 8.19 10.56
C ALA A 7 -16.95 8.46 12.06
N VAL A 8 -17.58 7.53 12.79
CA VAL A 8 -18.03 7.73 14.18
C VAL A 8 -17.29 6.80 15.15
N LEU A 9 -17.09 5.53 14.81
CA LEU A 9 -16.47 4.54 15.69
C LEU A 9 -14.94 4.70 15.72
N CYS A 10 -14.34 4.55 16.90
CA CYS A 10 -12.89 4.48 17.06
C CYS A 10 -12.50 3.02 17.31
N MET A 11 -11.88 2.39 16.31
CA MET A 11 -11.33 1.05 16.47
C MET A 11 -10.11 1.07 17.38
N ARG A 12 -9.87 -0.04 18.07
CA ARG A 12 -8.63 -0.23 18.82
C ARG A 12 -7.47 -0.41 17.83
N SER A 13 -6.27 0.01 18.23
CA SER A 13 -5.05 -0.09 17.42
C SER A 13 -4.75 -1.51 16.96
N GLU A 14 -5.01 -2.51 17.82
CA GLU A 14 -4.71 -3.91 17.56
C GLU A 14 -5.61 -4.47 16.45
N ILE A 15 -6.89 -4.10 16.47
CA ILE A 15 -7.85 -4.51 15.44
C ILE A 15 -7.48 -3.88 14.10
N GLN A 16 -7.14 -2.59 14.10
CA GLN A 16 -6.70 -1.91 12.89
C GLN A 16 -5.42 -2.53 12.31
N ALA A 17 -4.44 -2.85 13.16
CA ALA A 17 -3.22 -3.54 12.74
C ALA A 17 -3.50 -4.95 12.19
N GLY A 18 -4.41 -5.70 12.83
CA GLY A 18 -4.86 -6.99 12.34
C GLY A 18 -5.50 -6.91 10.95
N LEU A 19 -6.37 -5.93 10.73
CA LEU A 19 -6.99 -5.68 9.42
C LEU A 19 -5.95 -5.34 8.34
N GLU A 20 -4.95 -4.53 8.68
CA GLU A 20 -3.82 -4.24 7.79
C GLU A 20 -3.02 -5.49 7.40
N ILE A 21 -2.74 -6.36 8.37
CA ILE A 21 -2.03 -7.63 8.14
C ILE A 21 -2.86 -8.51 7.19
N GLN A 22 -4.16 -8.66 7.45
CA GLN A 22 -5.04 -9.48 6.61
C GLN A 22 -5.18 -8.91 5.19
N GLN A 23 -5.33 -7.59 5.04
CA GLN A 23 -5.33 -6.96 3.72
C GLN A 23 -4.06 -7.28 2.95
N ARG A 24 -2.88 -7.18 3.58
CA ARG A 24 -1.62 -7.53 2.90
C ARG A 24 -1.50 -9.02 2.61
N SER A 25 -2.04 -9.88 3.48
CA SER A 25 -2.08 -11.33 3.25
C SER A 25 -2.89 -11.66 1.99
N VAL A 26 -4.11 -11.11 1.89
CA VAL A 26 -4.97 -11.25 0.70
C VAL A 26 -4.30 -10.67 -0.54
N GLY A 27 -3.63 -9.51 -0.42
CA GLY A 27 -2.90 -8.90 -1.53
C GLY A 27 -1.75 -9.77 -2.04
N ARG A 28 -1.01 -10.43 -1.14
CA ARG A 28 0.03 -11.39 -1.54
C ARG A 28 -0.56 -12.60 -2.25
N LEU A 29 -1.65 -13.15 -1.73
CA LEU A 29 -2.33 -14.28 -2.34
C LEU A 29 -2.81 -13.94 -3.76
N ALA A 30 -3.44 -12.77 -3.93
CA ALA A 30 -3.90 -12.29 -5.24
C ALA A 30 -2.75 -12.06 -6.24
N LEU A 31 -1.58 -11.64 -5.76
CA LEU A 31 -0.40 -11.40 -6.59
C LEU A 31 0.52 -12.63 -6.74
N GLY A 32 0.15 -13.78 -6.17
CA GLY A 32 0.96 -15.00 -6.17
C GLY A 32 2.31 -14.86 -5.46
N ALA A 33 2.42 -13.94 -4.50
CA ALA A 33 3.67 -13.55 -3.87
C ALA A 33 3.98 -14.32 -2.58
N HIS A 34 5.26 -14.57 -2.30
CA HIS A 34 5.66 -15.17 -1.02
C HIS A 34 5.55 -14.21 0.17
N GLY A 35 5.56 -14.77 1.39
CA GLY A 35 5.48 -14.04 2.67
C GLY A 35 6.53 -12.94 2.83
N ASN A 36 7.78 -13.20 2.43
CA ASN A 36 8.89 -12.22 2.54
C ASN A 36 8.79 -11.04 1.55
N THR A 37 7.74 -10.96 0.73
CA THR A 37 7.57 -9.85 -0.21
C THR A 37 7.31 -8.54 0.54
N PRO A 38 7.99 -7.43 0.19
CA PRO A 38 7.78 -6.12 0.79
C PRO A 38 6.32 -5.65 0.70
N ASN A 39 5.79 -5.17 1.82
CA ASN A 39 4.41 -4.68 1.94
C ASN A 39 4.07 -3.56 0.95
N GLU A 40 5.03 -2.69 0.64
CA GLU A 40 4.88 -1.52 -0.22
C GLU A 40 4.69 -1.92 -1.68
N GLY A 41 5.32 -3.03 -2.09
CA GLY A 41 5.08 -3.65 -3.39
C GLY A 41 3.65 -4.13 -3.53
N VAL A 42 3.16 -4.87 -2.53
CA VAL A 42 1.78 -5.36 -2.48
C VAL A 42 0.78 -4.20 -2.44
N GLN A 43 1.00 -3.22 -1.56
CA GLN A 43 0.12 -2.05 -1.45
C GLN A 43 0.06 -1.26 -2.77
N GLY A 44 1.23 -1.01 -3.38
CA GLY A 44 1.33 -0.20 -4.59
C GLY A 44 0.69 -0.84 -5.80
N ASP A 45 0.90 -2.15 -6.01
CA ASP A 45 0.37 -2.88 -7.17
C ASP A 45 -1.09 -3.29 -7.00
N MET A 46 -1.57 -3.50 -5.77
CA MET A 46 -3.02 -3.66 -5.51
C MET A 46 -3.77 -2.32 -5.59
N GLY A 47 -3.07 -1.19 -5.43
CA GLY A 47 -3.67 0.14 -5.39
C GLY A 47 -4.57 0.37 -4.17
N TRP A 48 -4.29 -0.31 -3.05
CA TRP A 48 -5.12 -0.24 -1.87
C TRP A 48 -4.65 0.84 -0.89
N ALA A 49 -5.58 1.69 -0.47
CA ALA A 49 -5.38 2.56 0.68
C ALA A 49 -5.31 1.75 1.97
N SER A 50 -4.52 2.22 2.92
CA SER A 50 -4.50 1.72 4.30
C SER A 50 -5.85 1.97 5.00
N PHE A 51 -6.18 1.13 5.97
CA PHE A 51 -7.30 1.34 6.89
C PHE A 51 -7.18 2.64 7.65
N GLU A 52 -5.97 3.09 7.97
CA GLU A 52 -5.77 4.40 8.61
C GLU A 52 -6.17 5.54 7.68
N SER A 53 -5.75 5.51 6.41
CA SER A 53 -6.17 6.50 5.42
C SER A 53 -7.68 6.50 5.21
N ARG A 54 -8.31 5.31 5.14
CA ARG A 54 -9.78 5.19 5.02
C ARG A 54 -10.50 5.77 6.24
N GLU A 55 -9.97 5.52 7.45
CA GLU A 55 -10.47 6.11 8.69
C GLU A 55 -10.32 7.63 8.67
N ALA A 56 -9.15 8.14 8.29
CA ALA A 56 -8.84 9.57 8.21
C ALA A 56 -9.82 10.30 7.29
N ILE A 57 -10.01 9.81 6.06
CA ILE A 57 -10.97 10.38 5.11
C ILE A 57 -12.37 10.42 5.71
N SER A 58 -12.82 9.32 6.30
CA SER A 58 -14.17 9.20 6.84
C SER A 58 -14.41 10.13 8.03
N LYS A 59 -13.46 10.21 8.97
CA LYS A 59 -13.57 11.03 10.18
C LYS A 59 -13.44 12.52 9.89
N VAL A 60 -12.46 12.92 9.10
CA VAL A 60 -12.23 14.34 8.78
C VAL A 60 -13.38 14.88 7.94
N LYS A 61 -13.89 14.13 6.95
CA LYS A 61 -15.10 14.53 6.21
C LYS A 61 -16.34 14.61 7.10
N PHE A 62 -16.45 13.74 8.09
CA PHE A 62 -17.57 13.80 9.03
C PHE A 62 -17.46 15.02 9.95
N GLU A 63 -16.25 15.34 10.44
CA GLU A 63 -15.99 16.56 11.20
C GLU A 63 -16.33 17.83 10.40
N GLN A 64 -15.91 17.92 9.13
CA GLN A 64 -16.26 19.04 8.25
C GLN A 64 -17.77 19.20 8.11
N ARG A 65 -18.49 18.09 7.84
CA ARG A 65 -19.96 18.11 7.77
C ARG A 65 -20.61 18.55 9.08
N LEU A 66 -20.11 18.11 10.23
CA LEU A 66 -20.65 18.53 11.53
C LEU A 66 -20.50 20.04 11.78
N ALA A 67 -19.48 20.67 11.17
CA ALA A 67 -19.28 22.12 11.26
C ALA A 67 -20.24 22.91 10.35
N GLU A 68 -20.66 22.33 9.22
CA GLU A 68 -21.55 22.97 8.23
C GLU A 68 -23.05 22.74 8.50
N ILE A 69 -23.40 21.65 9.20
CA ILE A 69 -24.79 21.29 9.49
C ILE A 69 -25.44 22.32 10.42
N GLU A 70 -26.71 22.62 10.14
CA GLU A 70 -27.57 23.48 10.95
C GLU A 70 -27.73 22.97 12.40
N ASP A 71 -27.73 23.93 13.33
CA ASP A 71 -27.80 23.76 14.78
C ASP A 71 -29.09 23.12 15.27
N THR A 72 -30.08 22.93 14.39
CA THR A 72 -31.31 22.20 14.69
C THR A 72 -31.02 20.72 14.96
N ARG A 73 -29.99 20.14 14.32
CA ARG A 73 -29.68 18.71 14.40
C ARG A 73 -28.86 18.35 15.64
N TRP A 74 -29.25 17.29 16.33
CA TRP A 74 -28.56 16.78 17.53
C TRP A 74 -27.06 16.55 17.34
N ALA A 75 -26.65 16.00 16.20
CA ALA A 75 -25.24 15.75 15.92
C ALA A 75 -24.40 17.04 15.93
N ALA A 76 -24.92 18.12 15.34
CA ALA A 76 -24.27 19.43 15.34
C ALA A 76 -24.30 20.06 16.75
N LYS A 77 -25.43 19.98 17.46
CA LYS A 77 -25.54 20.47 18.86
C LYS A 77 -24.51 19.81 19.77
N VAL A 78 -24.41 18.49 19.72
CA VAL A 78 -23.45 17.72 20.51
C VAL A 78 -22.01 18.09 20.12
N TYR A 79 -21.71 18.17 18.83
CA TYR A 79 -20.39 18.57 18.36
C TYR A 79 -20.00 19.98 18.84
N LYS A 80 -20.88 20.97 18.66
CA LYS A 80 -20.64 22.34 19.14
C LYS A 80 -20.49 22.39 20.66
N TYR A 81 -21.30 21.65 21.40
CA TYR A 81 -21.16 21.54 22.85
C TYR A 81 -19.79 20.97 23.25
N LEU A 82 -19.33 19.90 22.59
CA LEU A 82 -18.00 19.32 22.83
C LEU A 82 -16.88 20.34 22.56
N CYS A 83 -16.99 21.12 21.47
CA CYS A 83 -16.04 22.18 21.14
C CYS A 83 -16.07 23.32 22.17
N MET A 84 -17.25 23.85 22.51
CA MET A 84 -17.41 24.97 23.46
C MET A 84 -16.93 24.62 24.87
N LYS A 85 -17.11 23.36 25.29
CA LYS A 85 -16.68 22.86 26.60
C LYS A 85 -15.27 22.25 26.59
N SER A 86 -14.56 22.29 25.46
CA SER A 86 -13.23 21.70 25.30
C SER A 86 -13.14 20.24 25.75
N LEU A 87 -14.20 19.46 25.51
CA LEU A 87 -14.28 18.06 25.94
C LEU A 87 -13.57 17.13 24.95
N ASN A 88 -12.49 16.52 25.43
CA ASN A 88 -11.68 15.59 24.65
C ASN A 88 -12.20 14.15 24.78
N THR A 89 -13.10 13.77 23.88
CA THR A 89 -13.54 12.37 23.72
C THR A 89 -12.49 11.54 22.99
N LYS A 90 -12.62 10.20 23.04
CA LYS A 90 -11.81 9.30 22.22
C LYS A 90 -11.91 9.65 20.73
N TRP A 91 -13.10 10.03 20.27
CA TRP A 91 -13.34 10.42 18.89
C TRP A 91 -12.65 11.72 18.53
N THR A 92 -12.82 12.80 19.31
CA THR A 92 -12.18 14.09 19.02
C THR A 92 -10.66 13.99 19.05
N ASN A 93 -10.10 13.26 20.02
CA ASN A 93 -8.67 13.00 20.09
C ASN A 93 -8.14 12.23 18.86
N ARG A 94 -8.86 11.20 18.42
CA ARG A 94 -8.47 10.41 17.24
C ARG A 94 -8.59 11.24 15.96
N THR A 95 -9.69 11.96 15.76
CA THR A 95 -9.90 12.83 14.59
C THR A 95 -8.84 13.91 14.52
N ARG A 96 -8.50 14.58 15.64
CA ARG A 96 -7.42 15.57 15.69
C ARG A 96 -6.06 14.98 15.31
N LYS A 97 -5.72 13.78 15.82
CA LYS A 97 -4.48 13.08 15.44
C LYS A 97 -4.42 12.76 13.94
N LEU A 98 -5.52 12.28 13.36
CA LEU A 98 -5.59 11.96 11.93
C LEU A 98 -5.52 13.24 11.08
N ARG A 99 -6.23 14.30 11.48
CA ARG A 99 -6.18 15.59 10.80
C ARG A 99 -4.78 16.21 10.83
N PHE A 100 -4.11 16.15 11.97
CA PHE A 100 -2.71 16.59 12.11
C PHE A 100 -1.81 15.81 11.16
N LYS A 101 -1.91 14.47 11.17
CA LYS A 101 -1.06 13.59 10.36
C LYS A 101 -1.26 13.75 8.85
N TYR A 102 -2.50 13.91 8.39
CA TYR A 102 -2.81 13.83 6.95
C TYR A 102 -3.12 15.17 6.28
N ILE A 103 -3.59 16.18 7.02
CA ILE A 103 -4.14 17.43 6.46
C ILE A 103 -3.32 18.66 6.86
N GLN A 104 -2.80 18.75 8.09
CA GLN A 104 -1.97 19.90 8.46
C GLN A 104 -0.62 19.83 7.74
N ARG A 105 -0.45 20.75 6.78
CA ARG A 105 0.84 21.11 6.19
C ARG A 105 1.22 22.50 6.67
N ASP A 106 2.51 22.67 6.94
CA ASP A 106 3.09 23.99 7.10
C ASP A 106 2.93 24.75 5.76
N GLY A 107 1.96 25.68 5.72
CA GLY A 107 1.97 26.79 4.76
C GLY A 107 1.24 26.67 3.41
N ALA A 108 0.37 25.69 3.12
CA ALA A 108 -0.37 25.72 1.85
C ALA A 108 -1.80 25.14 1.87
N ASP A 109 -2.73 26.02 1.47
CA ASP A 109 -4.03 25.85 0.83
C ASP A 109 -5.05 24.85 1.42
N GLN A 110 -5.99 25.37 2.21
CA GLN A 110 -7.17 24.67 2.74
C GLN A 110 -8.19 24.27 1.64
N SER A 111 -7.92 24.60 0.37
CA SER A 111 -8.75 24.27 -0.79
C SER A 111 -8.65 22.81 -1.26
N ILE A 112 -7.64 22.05 -0.80
CA ILE A 112 -7.46 20.65 -1.23
C ILE A 112 -8.49 19.75 -0.53
N SER A 113 -9.33 19.07 -1.32
CA SER A 113 -10.24 18.01 -0.82
C SER A 113 -9.52 17.03 0.11
N VAL A 114 -10.15 16.70 1.25
CA VAL A 114 -9.62 15.77 2.27
C VAL A 114 -9.06 14.49 1.66
N GLU A 115 -9.72 13.95 0.64
CA GLU A 115 -9.26 12.73 -0.03
C GLU A 115 -7.93 12.91 -0.75
N LYS A 116 -7.76 14.03 -1.45
CA LYS A 116 -6.50 14.35 -2.14
C LYS A 116 -5.38 14.54 -1.12
N GLY A 117 -5.65 15.25 -0.01
CA GLY A 117 -4.70 15.44 1.08
C GLY A 117 -4.25 14.12 1.71
N VAL A 118 -5.20 13.25 2.06
CA VAL A 118 -4.90 11.93 2.63
C VAL A 118 -4.13 11.05 1.65
N LYS A 119 -4.55 10.98 0.38
CA LYS A 119 -3.88 10.18 -0.66
C LYS A 119 -2.44 10.64 -0.89
N GLU A 120 -2.22 11.95 -0.93
CA GLU A 120 -0.89 12.53 -1.13
C GLU A 120 0.03 12.20 0.05
N THR A 121 -0.44 12.38 1.28
CA THR A 121 0.35 12.05 2.47
C THR A 121 0.61 10.55 2.58
N GLU A 122 -0.37 9.71 2.23
CA GLU A 122 -0.17 8.25 2.15
C GLU A 122 0.86 7.86 1.10
N ARG A 123 0.85 8.52 -0.07
CA ARG A 123 1.85 8.32 -1.12
C ARG A 123 3.26 8.65 -0.61
N LYS A 124 3.45 9.80 0.03
CA LYS A 124 4.75 10.19 0.61
C LYS A 124 5.25 9.17 1.63
N LEU A 125 4.39 8.78 2.58
CA LEU A 125 4.74 7.77 3.58
C LEU A 125 5.06 6.40 2.94
N TRP A 126 4.40 6.05 1.84
CA TRP A 126 4.68 4.85 1.08
C TRP A 126 6.04 4.93 0.36
N GLU A 127 6.35 6.06 -0.29
CA GLU A 127 7.65 6.34 -0.91
C GLU A 127 8.79 6.26 0.12
N GLU A 128 8.65 6.92 1.26
CA GLU A 128 9.64 6.89 2.35
C GLU A 128 9.91 5.46 2.83
N ARG A 129 8.86 4.65 3.03
CA ARG A 129 9.00 3.24 3.40
C ARG A 129 9.66 2.40 2.31
N MET A 130 9.46 2.73 1.04
CA MET A 130 10.14 2.06 -0.06
C MET A 130 11.63 2.40 -0.10
N GLN A 131 12.02 3.65 0.20
CA GLN A 131 13.43 4.07 0.16
C GLN A 131 14.32 3.25 1.10
N GLY A 132 13.78 2.82 2.25
CA GLY A 132 14.50 1.97 3.20
C GLY A 132 14.71 0.51 2.75
N LYS A 133 14.25 0.10 1.56
CA LYS A 133 14.29 -1.30 1.10
C LYS A 133 15.08 -1.46 -0.19
N SER A 134 16.28 -2.03 -0.09
CA SER A 134 17.15 -2.29 -1.24
C SER A 134 16.51 -3.16 -2.33
N ALA A 135 15.69 -4.16 -1.94
CA ALA A 135 14.97 -5.02 -2.88
C ALA A 135 14.06 -4.23 -3.84
N LEU A 136 13.47 -3.11 -3.37
CA LEU A 136 12.52 -2.32 -4.16
C LEU A 136 13.20 -1.29 -5.07
N THR A 137 14.52 -1.34 -5.28
CA THR A 137 15.26 -0.34 -6.05
C THR A 137 14.75 -0.19 -7.48
N ILE A 138 14.51 -1.31 -8.18
CA ILE A 138 13.98 -1.29 -9.54
C ILE A 138 12.53 -0.78 -9.53
N TYR A 139 11.74 -1.21 -8.55
CA TYR A 139 10.35 -0.78 -8.46
C TYR A 139 10.21 0.72 -8.25
N ARG A 140 10.89 1.29 -7.26
CA ARG A 140 10.74 2.71 -6.92
C ARG A 140 11.17 3.63 -8.07
N ALA A 141 12.05 3.16 -8.95
CA ALA A 141 12.44 3.90 -10.13
C ALA A 141 11.28 4.03 -11.14
N GLN A 142 10.39 3.04 -11.20
CA GLN A 142 9.32 2.96 -12.20
C GLN A 142 7.92 3.29 -11.64
N LYS A 143 7.64 2.91 -10.39
CA LYS A 143 6.33 3.10 -9.76
C LYS A 143 6.30 4.35 -8.91
N GLN A 144 5.49 5.31 -9.35
CA GLN A 144 5.33 6.61 -8.70
C GLN A 144 4.01 6.74 -7.91
N GLU A 145 3.07 5.82 -8.07
CA GLU A 145 1.74 5.92 -7.45
C GLU A 145 1.21 4.59 -6.92
N ILE A 146 0.43 4.66 -5.84
CA ILE A 146 -0.37 3.55 -5.31
C ILE A 146 -1.59 3.39 -6.22
N LYS A 147 -1.47 2.53 -7.24
CA LYS A 147 -2.52 2.30 -8.25
C LYS A 147 -2.49 0.86 -8.71
N LYS A 148 -3.67 0.26 -8.88
CA LYS A 148 -3.81 -1.11 -9.35
C LYS A 148 -3.09 -1.30 -10.69
N GLU A 149 -2.18 -2.26 -10.74
CA GLU A 149 -1.56 -2.72 -11.98
C GLU A 149 -2.49 -3.68 -12.74
N GLN A 150 -2.48 -3.62 -14.07
CA GLN A 150 -3.32 -4.46 -14.94
C GLN A 150 -2.51 -5.56 -15.64
N LEU A 151 -1.25 -5.74 -15.26
CA LEU A 151 -0.31 -6.67 -15.90
C LEU A 151 -0.45 -8.11 -15.38
N TYR A 152 -1.26 -8.34 -14.36
CA TYR A 152 -1.36 -9.62 -13.67
C TYR A 152 -2.64 -10.36 -14.07
N ASP A 153 -2.46 -11.58 -14.57
CA ASP A 153 -3.53 -12.48 -15.02
C ASP A 153 -3.75 -13.67 -14.07
N ASN A 154 -3.14 -13.63 -12.89
CA ASN A 154 -3.10 -14.72 -11.88
C ASN A 154 -2.45 -16.03 -12.38
N SER A 155 -1.75 -16.01 -13.52
CA SER A 155 -0.91 -17.13 -13.95
C SER A 155 0.35 -17.24 -13.09
N VAL A 156 1.05 -18.38 -13.21
CA VAL A 156 2.41 -18.54 -12.65
C VAL A 156 3.34 -17.46 -13.21
N GLY A 157 3.20 -17.11 -14.49
CA GLY A 157 3.98 -16.04 -15.14
C GLY A 157 3.77 -14.68 -14.48
N SER A 158 2.52 -14.31 -14.17
CA SER A 158 2.23 -13.04 -13.46
C SER A 158 2.79 -13.02 -12.04
N SER A 159 2.78 -14.16 -11.35
CA SER A 159 3.35 -14.31 -10.01
C SER A 159 4.86 -14.07 -10.03
N LEU A 160 5.55 -14.70 -10.99
CA LEU A 160 7.00 -14.53 -11.20
C LEU A 160 7.33 -13.09 -11.63
N LEU A 161 6.52 -12.50 -12.52
CA LEU A 161 6.68 -11.10 -12.95
C LEU A 161 6.53 -10.14 -11.78
N PHE A 162 5.55 -10.36 -10.90
CA PHE A 162 5.38 -9.56 -9.71
C PHE A 162 6.63 -9.65 -8.81
N GLU A 163 7.07 -10.85 -8.46
CA GLU A 163 8.28 -11.08 -7.63
C GLU A 163 9.53 -10.43 -8.26
N ALA A 164 9.70 -10.54 -9.59
CA ALA A 164 10.78 -9.92 -10.33
C ALA A 164 10.77 -8.39 -10.23
N ARG A 165 9.61 -7.76 -10.48
CA ARG A 165 9.44 -6.30 -10.36
C ARG A 165 9.74 -5.81 -8.93
N ARG A 166 9.50 -6.64 -7.92
CA ARG A 166 9.78 -6.35 -6.50
C ARG A 166 11.25 -6.56 -6.10
N GLY A 167 12.07 -7.14 -6.97
CA GLY A 167 13.43 -7.56 -6.62
C GLY A 167 13.49 -8.73 -5.64
N VAL A 168 12.45 -9.58 -5.58
CA VAL A 168 12.35 -10.72 -4.67
C VAL A 168 12.07 -12.05 -5.37
N LEU A 169 12.23 -12.11 -6.69
CA LEU A 169 12.19 -13.37 -7.43
C LEU A 169 13.11 -14.39 -6.78
N ARG A 170 12.61 -15.61 -6.57
CA ARG A 170 13.29 -16.67 -5.78
C ARG A 170 14.42 -17.37 -6.53
N THR A 171 15.30 -16.57 -7.14
CA THR A 171 16.50 -17.03 -7.81
C THR A 171 17.48 -17.67 -6.84
N LYS A 172 18.43 -18.49 -7.31
CA LYS A 172 19.50 -19.01 -6.45
C LYS A 172 20.28 -17.91 -5.74
N THR A 173 20.54 -16.77 -6.38
CA THR A 173 21.17 -15.61 -5.70
C THR A 173 20.30 -15.01 -4.60
N TYR A 174 18.98 -15.05 -4.74
CA TYR A 174 18.07 -14.67 -3.65
C TYR A 174 18.11 -15.69 -2.51
N ARG A 175 18.07 -17.00 -2.83
CA ARG A 175 18.11 -18.10 -1.85
C ARG A 175 19.43 -18.15 -1.07
N ALA A 176 20.54 -17.83 -1.73
CA ALA A 176 21.87 -17.75 -1.13
C ALA A 176 21.97 -16.78 0.06
N LYS A 177 21.00 -15.86 0.22
CA LYS A 177 20.90 -14.98 1.40
C LYS A 177 20.47 -15.70 2.68
N PHE A 178 19.85 -16.87 2.54
CA PHE A 178 19.23 -17.62 3.65
C PHE A 178 19.77 -19.04 3.80
N GLN A 179 20.43 -19.57 2.75
CA GLN A 179 20.89 -20.94 2.67
C GLN A 179 22.21 -20.98 1.88
N GLU A 180 23.10 -21.91 2.20
CA GLU A 180 24.30 -22.16 1.39
C GLU A 180 23.92 -22.96 0.15
N VAL A 181 23.80 -22.27 -0.98
CA VAL A 181 23.42 -22.85 -2.27
C VAL A 181 24.32 -22.28 -3.37
N ASP A 182 24.70 -23.10 -4.33
CA ASP A 182 25.35 -22.61 -5.55
C ASP A 182 24.45 -21.58 -6.25
N THR A 183 25.09 -20.55 -6.79
CA THR A 183 24.41 -19.42 -7.44
C THR A 183 24.40 -19.52 -8.95
N LEU A 184 25.08 -20.49 -9.55
CA LEU A 184 25.10 -20.69 -11.00
C LEU A 184 23.72 -21.11 -11.52
N TRP A 185 23.34 -20.56 -12.67
CA TRP A 185 22.07 -20.87 -13.32
C TRP A 185 22.15 -22.18 -14.09
N ASP A 186 21.29 -23.14 -13.77
CA ASP A 186 21.38 -24.51 -14.31
C ASP A 186 21.17 -24.60 -15.83
N VAL A 187 20.43 -23.63 -16.42
CA VAL A 187 20.09 -23.69 -17.86
C VAL A 187 21.27 -23.27 -18.74
N CYS A 188 22.00 -22.22 -18.38
CA CYS A 188 23.15 -21.76 -19.17
C CYS A 188 24.50 -22.17 -18.59
N ASN A 189 24.56 -22.49 -17.29
CA ASN A 189 25.76 -22.79 -16.51
C ASN A 189 26.91 -21.78 -16.68
N CYS A 190 26.58 -20.55 -17.03
CA CYS A 190 27.49 -19.54 -17.54
C CYS A 190 27.62 -18.32 -16.62
N GLU A 191 26.54 -17.96 -15.94
CA GLU A 191 26.45 -16.82 -15.05
C GLU A 191 25.62 -17.17 -13.81
N ARG A 192 25.72 -16.32 -12.78
CA ARG A 192 24.89 -16.43 -11.58
C ARG A 192 23.43 -16.13 -11.91
N GLU A 193 22.51 -16.91 -11.33
CA GLU A 193 21.07 -16.73 -11.46
C GLU A 193 20.62 -15.46 -10.73
N THR A 194 20.75 -14.32 -11.40
CA THR A 194 20.19 -13.03 -10.98
C THR A 194 18.89 -12.77 -11.73
N ILE A 195 18.06 -11.86 -11.20
CA ILE A 195 16.82 -11.44 -11.87
C ILE A 195 17.11 -10.90 -13.28
N GLU A 196 18.16 -10.09 -13.41
CA GLU A 196 18.59 -9.54 -14.70
C GLU A 196 19.05 -10.64 -15.66
N HIS A 197 19.85 -11.60 -15.18
CA HIS A 197 20.28 -12.71 -16.02
C HIS A 197 19.09 -13.52 -16.53
N VAL A 198 18.22 -13.96 -15.62
CA VAL A 198 17.06 -14.81 -15.95
C VAL A 198 16.11 -14.11 -16.93
N ILE A 199 15.87 -12.81 -16.76
CA ILE A 199 14.85 -12.11 -17.57
C ILE A 199 15.41 -11.54 -18.87
N LEU A 200 16.63 -10.99 -18.86
CA LEU A 200 17.15 -10.18 -19.97
C LEU A 200 18.34 -10.80 -20.71
N ARG A 201 19.14 -11.66 -20.06
CA ARG A 201 20.45 -12.08 -20.61
C ARG A 201 20.58 -13.58 -20.88
N CYS A 202 19.70 -14.40 -20.31
CA CYS A 202 19.84 -15.85 -20.39
C CYS A 202 19.53 -16.38 -21.80
N MET A 203 20.58 -16.71 -22.56
CA MET A 203 20.47 -17.29 -23.90
C MET A 203 19.92 -18.73 -23.92
N GLY A 204 19.90 -19.39 -22.76
CA GLY A 204 19.36 -20.75 -22.61
C GLY A 204 17.83 -20.79 -22.50
N LEU A 205 17.20 -19.68 -22.09
CA LEU A 205 15.75 -19.56 -22.06
C LEU A 205 15.24 -19.29 -23.46
N ARG A 206 14.51 -20.25 -24.04
CA ARG A 206 13.83 -20.10 -25.33
C ARG A 206 12.33 -20.04 -25.09
N PRO A 207 11.72 -18.84 -25.07
CA PRO A 207 10.28 -18.72 -25.00
C PRO A 207 9.67 -19.44 -26.20
N THR A 208 8.79 -20.41 -25.95
CA THR A 208 7.96 -20.96 -27.00
C THR A 208 7.01 -19.84 -27.40
N LEU A 209 7.22 -19.24 -28.58
CA LEU A 209 6.29 -18.26 -29.13
C LEU A 209 5.00 -19.00 -29.51
N LEU A 210 4.07 -19.10 -28.56
CA LEU A 210 2.74 -19.63 -28.83
C LEU A 210 1.95 -18.56 -29.61
N GLY A 211 1.79 -18.80 -30.92
CA GLY A 211 0.63 -18.41 -31.74
C GLY A 211 0.36 -16.92 -31.96
N ARG A 212 0.94 -16.37 -33.03
CA ARG A 212 0.14 -15.58 -33.99
C ARG A 212 -0.37 -16.61 -34.99
N ASP A 213 -1.57 -17.13 -34.76
CA ASP A 213 -2.34 -17.74 -35.83
C ASP A 213 -3.34 -16.67 -36.28
N ASP A 214 -3.29 -16.38 -37.58
CA ASP A 214 -4.07 -15.37 -38.30
C ASP A 214 -5.59 -15.60 -38.25
#